data_AF-A0A7C2E0L6-F1
#
_entry.id   AF-A0A7C2E0L6-F1
#
_cell.length_a   1.000
_cell.length_b   1.000
_cell.length_c   1.000
_cell.angle_alpha   90.00
_cell.angle_beta   90.00
_cell.angle_gamma   90.00
#
_symmetry.space_group_name_H-M   'P 1'
#
loop_
_entity.id
_entity.type
_entity.pdbx_description
1 polymer ?
#
loop_
_entity_poly.entity_id
_entity_poly.type
_entity_poly.pdbx_seq_one_letter_code
_entity_poly.pdbx_strand_id
1 'polypeptide(L)'
;MEQQRSRVEEATISVERSQAAFLLIGNPGDGVRPSQALSQVAIDQLKAHDHPRAYQLISYDDGGHMLIPYPFFTTTMRQFYLPTVNVWEGLGGTAEGAARAAEDSWPKVMDFLRDELGG
;
A
#
# COMPACT_ATOMS: atom_id res chain seq x y z
N MET A 1 -5.33 -24.84 11.05
CA MET A 1 -5.73 -24.40 9.70
C MET A 1 -7.10 -23.69 9.73
N GLU A 2 -8.19 -24.35 10.13
CA GLU A 2 -9.54 -23.75 10.10
C GLU A 2 -9.74 -22.61 11.10
N GLN A 3 -9.22 -22.76 12.33
CA GLN A 3 -9.27 -21.74 13.38
C GLN A 3 -8.43 -20.48 13.08
N GLN A 4 -7.47 -20.59 12.15
CA GLN A 4 -6.70 -19.44 11.66
C GLN A 4 -7.43 -18.73 10.52
N ARG A 5 -8.15 -19.47 9.66
CA ARG A 5 -8.99 -18.87 8.60
C ARG A 5 -10.12 -18.02 9.16
N SER A 6 -10.82 -18.49 10.19
CA SER A 6 -11.92 -17.73 10.79
C SER A 6 -11.46 -16.38 11.36
N ARG A 7 -10.22 -16.32 11.89
CA ARG A 7 -9.62 -15.07 12.38
C ARG A 7 -9.20 -14.13 11.26
N VAL A 8 -8.89 -14.64 10.07
CA VAL A 8 -8.55 -13.79 8.91
C VAL A 8 -9.79 -13.04 8.44
N GLU A 9 -10.94 -13.70 8.34
CA GLU A 9 -12.20 -13.04 8.00
C GLU A 9 -12.59 -11.99 9.03
N GLU A 10 -12.54 -12.34 10.33
CA GLU A 10 -12.85 -11.41 11.42
C GLU A 10 -11.89 -10.21 11.50
N ALA A 11 -10.60 -10.42 11.21
CA ALA A 11 -9.59 -9.38 11.22
C ALA A 11 -9.54 -8.54 9.92
N THR A 12 -10.26 -8.96 8.87
CA THR A 12 -10.28 -8.23 7.60
C THR A 12 -11.12 -6.97 7.77
N ILE A 13 -10.55 -5.83 7.38
CA ILE A 13 -11.28 -4.56 7.37
C ILE A 13 -12.37 -4.62 6.29
N SER A 14 -13.62 -4.40 6.68
CA SER A 14 -14.79 -4.34 5.80
C SER A 14 -14.80 -3.10 4.89
N VAL A 15 -13.90 -3.05 3.92
CA VAL A 15 -13.75 -1.93 2.96
C VAL A 15 -14.98 -1.72 2.09
N GLU A 16 -15.74 -2.78 1.81
CA GLU A 16 -17.00 -2.76 1.04
C GLU A 16 -18.11 -1.94 1.71
N ARG A 17 -18.00 -1.71 3.03
CA ARG A 17 -18.95 -0.89 3.78
C ARG A 17 -18.63 0.61 3.70
N SER A 18 -17.46 0.96 3.17
CA SER A 18 -17.06 2.35 2.96
C SER A 18 -17.92 3.00 1.87
N GLN A 19 -17.98 4.33 1.85
CA GLN A 19 -18.55 5.11 0.74
C GLN A 19 -17.46 5.85 -0.05
N ALA A 20 -16.18 5.58 0.26
CA ALA A 20 -15.03 6.22 -0.37
C ALA A 20 -14.64 5.51 -1.67
N ALA A 21 -13.96 6.26 -2.54
CA ALA A 21 -13.11 5.71 -3.59
C ALA A 21 -11.75 5.31 -3.00
N PHE A 22 -11.07 4.34 -3.61
CA PHE A 22 -9.80 3.80 -3.12
C PHE A 22 -8.68 3.88 -4.16
N LEU A 23 -7.56 4.50 -3.80
CA LEU A 23 -6.29 4.31 -4.48
C LEU A 23 -5.34 3.65 -3.48
N LEU A 24 -4.94 2.42 -3.79
CA LEU A 24 -3.99 1.64 -3.00
C LEU A 24 -2.65 1.61 -3.74
N ILE A 25 -1.57 1.81 -2.99
CA ILE A 25 -0.20 1.71 -3.49
C ILE A 25 0.44 0.52 -2.79
N GLY A 26 0.69 -0.55 -3.54
CA GLY A 26 1.29 -1.77 -3.05
C GLY A 26 2.74 -1.93 -3.48
N ASN A 27 3.46 -2.83 -2.82
CA ASN A 27 4.78 -3.24 -3.25
C ASN A 27 5.09 -4.69 -2.81
N PRO A 28 5.38 -5.59 -3.76
CA PRO A 28 5.80 -6.95 -3.48
C PRO A 28 7.10 -7.06 -2.65
N GLY A 29 8.03 -6.12 -2.81
CA GLY A 29 9.29 -6.01 -2.10
C GLY A 29 9.22 -5.17 -0.81
N ASP A 30 8.03 -4.99 -0.22
CA ASP A 30 7.88 -4.37 1.09
C ASP A 30 8.46 -5.28 2.19
N GLY A 31 9.51 -4.80 2.86
CA GLY A 31 10.24 -5.58 3.85
C GLY A 31 9.57 -5.68 5.23
N VAL A 32 8.53 -4.87 5.49
CA VAL A 32 7.89 -4.76 6.81
C VAL A 32 6.57 -5.51 6.85
N ARG A 33 5.77 -5.42 5.78
CA ARG A 33 4.47 -6.09 5.67
C ARG A 33 4.20 -6.49 4.22
N PRO A 34 3.37 -7.50 3.96
CA PRO A 34 3.01 -7.89 2.61
C PRO A 34 1.99 -6.90 2.00
N SER A 35 2.39 -5.64 1.79
CA SER A 35 1.50 -4.54 1.39
C SER A 35 0.77 -4.83 0.09
N GLN A 36 1.45 -5.36 -0.94
CA GLN A 36 0.79 -5.77 -2.18
C GLN A 36 -0.34 -6.78 -1.94
N ALA A 37 -0.07 -7.83 -1.15
CA ALA A 37 -1.06 -8.86 -0.91
C ALA A 37 -2.25 -8.33 -0.09
N LEU A 38 -1.98 -7.50 0.92
CA LEU A 38 -3.02 -6.88 1.73
C LEU A 38 -3.88 -5.90 0.92
N SER A 39 -3.26 -5.11 0.03
CA SER A 39 -3.98 -4.25 -0.90
C SER A 39 -4.83 -5.05 -1.89
N GLN A 40 -4.33 -6.19 -2.39
CA GLN A 40 -5.10 -7.08 -3.26
C GLN A 40 -6.33 -7.63 -2.55
N VAL A 41 -6.22 -8.03 -1.28
CA VAL A 41 -7.38 -8.47 -0.47
C VAL A 41 -8.46 -7.37 -0.43
N ALA A 42 -8.08 -6.11 -0.25
CA ALA A 42 -9.04 -5.01 -0.26
C ALA A 42 -9.69 -4.82 -1.64
N ILE A 43 -8.92 -4.87 -2.74
CA ILE A 43 -9.47 -4.80 -4.11
C ILE A 43 -10.42 -5.96 -4.39
N ASP A 44 -10.07 -7.17 -3.99
CA ASP A 44 -10.89 -8.36 -4.21
C ASP A 44 -12.21 -8.25 -3.44
N GLN A 45 -12.19 -7.74 -2.20
CA GLN A 45 -13.40 -7.48 -1.42
C GLN A 45 -14.31 -6.42 -2.05
N LEU A 46 -13.74 -5.29 -2.51
CA LEU A 46 -14.49 -4.25 -3.20
C LEU A 46 -15.13 -4.77 -4.49
N LYS A 47 -14.38 -5.58 -5.25
CA LYS A 47 -14.87 -6.21 -6.48
C LYS A 47 -15.96 -7.24 -6.21
N ALA A 48 -15.81 -8.08 -5.19
CA ALA A 48 -16.78 -9.12 -4.85
C ALA A 48 -18.15 -8.57 -4.39
N HIS A 49 -18.18 -7.31 -3.94
CA HIS A 49 -19.37 -6.62 -3.47
C HIS A 49 -19.87 -5.53 -4.44
N ASP A 50 -19.37 -5.52 -5.69
CA ASP A 50 -19.74 -4.53 -6.72
C ASP A 50 -19.66 -3.08 -6.21
N HIS A 51 -18.55 -2.74 -5.54
CA HIS A 51 -18.38 -1.44 -4.89
C HIS A 51 -18.61 -0.28 -5.88
N PRO A 52 -19.46 0.70 -5.56
CA PRO A 52 -19.97 1.66 -6.54
C PRO A 52 -19.01 2.82 -6.86
N ARG A 53 -17.91 2.96 -6.11
CA ARG A 53 -16.92 4.04 -6.31
C ARG A 53 -15.65 3.51 -6.96
N ALA A 54 -14.85 4.40 -7.54
CA ALA A 54 -13.59 4.03 -8.16
C ALA A 54 -12.66 3.32 -7.15
N TYR A 55 -12.00 2.26 -7.60
CA TYR A 55 -10.94 1.63 -6.85
C TYR A 55 -9.81 1.18 -7.79
N GLN A 56 -8.58 1.40 -7.36
CA GLN A 56 -7.38 1.03 -8.11
C GLN A 56 -6.24 0.60 -7.18
N LEU A 57 -5.41 -0.31 -7.68
CA LEU A 57 -4.16 -0.72 -7.05
C LEU A 57 -3.02 -0.50 -8.04
N ILE A 58 -2.06 0.33 -7.65
CA ILE A 58 -0.79 0.50 -8.36
C ILE A 58 0.33 -0.15 -7.55
N SER A 59 1.31 -0.74 -8.24
CA SER A 59 2.34 -1.55 -7.60
C SER A 59 3.73 -1.17 -8.08
N TYR A 60 4.71 -1.18 -7.16
CA TYR A 60 6.10 -0.82 -7.44
C TYR A 60 7.06 -1.82 -6.79
N ASP A 61 7.58 -2.75 -7.59
CA ASP A 61 8.40 -3.89 -7.13
C ASP A 61 9.61 -3.50 -6.27
N ASP A 62 10.25 -2.38 -6.58
CA ASP A 62 11.49 -1.94 -5.92
C ASP A 62 11.28 -0.76 -4.93
N GLY A 63 10.04 -0.44 -4.56
CA GLY A 63 9.72 0.77 -3.80
C GLY A 63 10.06 0.75 -2.30
N GLY A 64 10.19 -0.43 -1.71
CA GLY A 64 10.26 -0.66 -0.25
C GLY A 64 8.98 -0.29 0.52
N HIS A 65 9.04 -0.27 1.84
CA HIS A 65 7.92 0.08 2.73
C HIS A 65 7.69 1.59 2.80
N MET A 66 8.79 2.35 2.71
CA MET A 66 8.78 3.82 2.72
C MET A 66 8.54 4.36 1.30
N LEU A 67 7.42 3.93 0.71
CA LEU A 67 6.96 4.30 -0.64
C LEU A 67 6.35 5.70 -0.75
N ILE A 68 6.22 6.40 0.37
CA ILE A 68 5.42 7.62 0.45
C ILE A 68 6.22 8.73 1.14
N PRO A 69 7.23 9.27 0.48
CA PRO A 69 7.37 10.70 0.52
C PRO A 69 6.97 11.29 -0.82
N TYR A 70 6.46 12.52 -0.75
CA TYR A 70 6.46 13.46 -1.86
C TYR A 70 7.75 13.31 -2.69
N PRO A 71 7.69 13.45 -4.03
CA PRO A 71 8.85 13.31 -4.89
C PRO A 71 10.05 14.11 -4.39
N PHE A 72 11.26 13.61 -4.68
CA PHE A 72 12.53 14.27 -4.36
C PHE A 72 12.92 14.30 -2.87
N PHE A 73 12.26 13.51 -2.02
CA PHE A 73 12.74 13.27 -0.66
C PHE A 73 13.81 12.17 -0.60
N THR A 74 14.59 12.14 0.49
CA THR A 74 15.67 11.18 0.66
C THR A 74 15.16 9.75 0.75
N THR A 75 15.63 8.88 -0.14
CA THR A 75 15.26 7.45 -0.20
C THR A 75 16.34 6.50 0.32
N THR A 76 17.44 7.01 0.87
CA THR A 76 18.61 6.21 1.27
C THR A 76 18.41 5.42 2.56
N MET A 77 17.50 5.81 3.45
CA MET A 77 17.21 5.08 4.68
C MET A 77 16.41 3.82 4.35
N ARG A 78 17.06 2.64 4.22
CA ARG A 78 16.41 1.36 3.86
C ARG A 78 16.34 0.32 4.98
N GLN A 79 16.77 0.68 6.17
CA GLN A 79 16.58 -0.11 7.37
C GLN A 79 16.52 0.81 8.58
N PHE A 80 15.88 0.37 9.66
CA PHE A 80 15.86 1.09 10.92
C PHE A 80 15.89 0.10 12.09
N TYR A 81 16.42 0.56 13.23
CA TYR A 81 16.53 -0.27 14.42
C TYR A 81 15.28 -0.10 15.29
N LEU A 82 14.65 -1.23 15.66
CA LEU A 82 13.52 -1.30 16.56
C LEU A 82 14.02 -1.63 17.98
N PRO A 83 14.23 -0.63 18.86
CA PRO A 83 14.84 -0.84 20.18
C PRO A 83 13.96 -1.67 21.13
N THR A 84 12.65 -1.67 20.92
CA THR A 84 11.67 -2.40 21.74
C THR A 84 11.78 -3.92 21.56
N VAL A 85 12.23 -4.38 20.39
CA VAL A 85 12.35 -5.80 20.05
C VAL A 85 13.78 -6.21 19.68
N ASN A 86 14.74 -5.27 19.72
CA ASN A 86 16.16 -5.48 19.44
C ASN A 86 16.42 -6.09 18.05
N VAL A 87 15.75 -5.56 17.02
CA VAL A 87 15.82 -6.05 15.63
C VAL A 87 16.10 -4.90 14.67
N TRP A 88 16.90 -5.17 13.64
CA TRP A 88 17.00 -4.31 12.46
C TRP A 88 15.89 -4.67 11.48
N GLU A 89 14.98 -3.74 11.26
CA GLU A 89 13.87 -3.90 10.33
C GLU A 89 14.31 -3.39 8.95
N GLY A 90 14.27 -4.28 7.95
CA GLY A 90 14.52 -3.93 6.56
C GLY A 90 13.27 -3.34 5.94
N LEU A 91 13.39 -2.16 5.31
CA LEU A 91 12.26 -1.54 4.61
C LEU A 91 12.02 -2.21 3.25
N GLY A 92 12.97 -2.97 2.73
CA GLY A 92 12.88 -3.56 1.39
C GLY A 92 13.06 -2.54 0.26
N GLY A 93 12.99 -3.01 -0.98
CA GLY A 93 13.24 -2.22 -2.18
C GLY A 93 14.64 -1.61 -2.27
N THR A 94 14.80 -0.65 -3.18
CA THR A 94 16.06 0.09 -3.40
C THR A 94 15.83 1.59 -3.29
N ALA A 95 16.90 2.36 -3.07
CA ALA A 95 16.80 3.83 -3.03
C ALA A 95 16.34 4.41 -4.37
N GLU A 96 16.81 3.84 -5.49
CA GLU A 96 16.40 4.23 -6.83
C GLU A 96 14.96 3.83 -7.14
N GLY A 97 14.57 2.59 -6.80
CA GLY A 97 13.20 2.11 -6.98
C GLY A 97 12.18 2.94 -6.20
N ALA A 98 12.49 3.28 -4.95
CA ALA A 98 11.67 4.18 -4.15
C ALA A 98 11.55 5.59 -4.75
N ALA A 99 12.63 6.13 -5.33
CA ALA A 99 12.60 7.44 -5.96
C ALA A 99 11.71 7.43 -7.22
N ARG A 100 11.88 6.43 -8.09
CA ARG A 100 11.04 6.24 -9.29
C ARG A 100 9.57 6.02 -8.92
N ALA A 101 9.30 5.23 -7.89
CA ALA A 101 7.95 4.99 -7.40
C ALA A 101 7.31 6.28 -6.87
N ALA A 102 8.04 7.11 -6.12
CA ALA A 102 7.54 8.40 -5.65
C ALA A 102 7.25 9.37 -6.82
N GLU A 103 8.16 9.48 -7.78
CA GLU A 103 8.00 10.32 -8.97
C GLU A 103 6.78 9.94 -9.82
N ASP A 104 6.53 8.63 -9.99
CA ASP A 104 5.41 8.13 -10.79
C ASP A 104 4.08 8.09 -10.03
N SER A 105 4.08 7.73 -8.75
CA SER A 105 2.84 7.62 -7.95
C SER A 105 2.25 8.97 -7.59
N TRP A 106 3.09 9.98 -7.37
CA TRP A 106 2.65 11.31 -6.94
C TRP A 106 1.62 11.96 -7.88
N PRO A 107 1.88 12.11 -9.20
CA PRO A 107 0.89 12.66 -10.11
C PRO A 107 -0.40 11.81 -10.13
N LYS A 108 -0.30 10.47 -10.05
CA LYS A 108 -1.48 9.57 -10.03
C LYS A 108 -2.35 9.78 -8.79
N VAL A 109 -1.73 10.01 -7.63
CA VAL A 109 -2.45 10.37 -6.39
C VAL A 109 -3.16 11.71 -6.57
N MET A 110 -2.48 12.72 -7.13
CA MET A 110 -3.06 14.03 -7.37
C MET A 110 -4.22 13.99 -8.37
N ASP A 111 -4.09 13.21 -9.45
CA ASP A 111 -5.14 13.03 -10.46
C ASP A 111 -6.35 12.30 -9.84
N PHE A 112 -6.12 11.21 -9.10
CA PHE A 112 -7.19 10.49 -8.41
C PHE A 112 -7.96 11.38 -7.42
N LEU A 113 -7.25 12.18 -6.63
CA LEU A 113 -7.88 13.12 -5.70
C LEU A 113 -8.68 14.19 -6.44
N ARG A 114 -8.19 14.70 -7.56
CA ARG A 114 -8.90 15.69 -8.40
C ARG A 114 -10.20 15.09 -8.94
N ASP A 115 -10.13 13.88 -9.50
CA ASP A 115 -11.28 13.20 -10.09
C ASP A 115 -12.36 12.90 -9.04
N GLU A 116 -11.98 12.49 -7.83
CA GLU A 116 -12.93 12.05 -6.79
C GLU A 116 -13.44 13.17 -5.86
N LEU A 117 -12.69 14.27 -5.73
CA LEU A 117 -13.05 15.40 -4.85
C LEU A 117 -13.53 16.65 -5.58
N GLY A 118 -13.48 16.66 -6.91
CA GLY A 118 -14.01 17.74 -7.74
C GLY A 118 -12.91 18.42 -8.57
N GLY A 119 -12.90 18.09 -9.85
CA GLY A 119 -12.43 19.01 -10.90
C GLY A 119 -13.33 20.22 -11.01
#